data_AF-A0A371NR48-F1
#
_entry.id   AF-A0A371NR48-F1
#
_cell.length_a   1.000
_cell.length_b   1.000
_cell.length_c   1.000
_cell.angle_alpha   90.00
_cell.angle_beta   90.00
_cell.angle_gamma   90.00
#
_symmetry.space_group_name_H-M   'P 1'
#
loop_
_entity.id
_entity.type
_entity.pdbx_description
1 polymer ?
#
loop_
_entity_poly.entity_id
_entity_poly.type
_entity_poly.pdbx_seq_one_letter_code
_entity_poly.pdbx_strand_id
1 'polypeptide(L)'
;MILVMTTTRRPLLRAPRPTWVLCAAALLCLSIALSAAGTPDHGWWRLYFSRLGMTGDLSSGFFNGGLIVSGMVIAASAVPLRAVLTASATLAGRIPALLSLAVAGLGASLSGIGLFPLSVDPLAHDRATNGVVLSFAILLIVHRVGLWQVSRMLRIATLIAAPAILVGMGLLIAGWITLTVFEIVAFGAILAWVHLFERAVGGRTRGTRNNEGVREGTGEQETEGEPCSKPTFSMSRSAHRRVTCPLPVRSTSSCALRMIGTPGMTRAPSPTTSRRWPERIRSGSV
;
A
#
# COMPACT_ATOMS: atom_id res chain seq x y z
N MET A 1 1.11 50.12 -31.23
CA MET A 1 0.19 49.13 -30.60
C MET A 1 0.69 47.74 -30.98
N ILE A 2 1.59 47.17 -30.17
CA ILE A 2 2.27 45.90 -30.46
C ILE A 2 1.54 44.79 -29.69
N LEU A 3 0.87 43.91 -30.44
CA LEU A 3 0.17 42.74 -29.93
C LEU A 3 1.20 41.65 -29.60
N VAL A 4 1.57 41.52 -28.32
CA VAL A 4 2.39 40.40 -27.84
C VAL A 4 1.51 39.15 -27.83
N MET A 5 1.61 38.34 -28.89
CA MET A 5 1.08 36.97 -28.89
C MET A 5 1.85 36.14 -27.86
N THR A 6 1.27 35.98 -26.68
CA THR A 6 1.70 34.99 -25.69
C THR A 6 1.37 33.60 -26.24
N THR A 7 2.34 33.00 -26.94
CA THR A 7 2.26 31.62 -27.41
C THR A 7 2.26 30.69 -26.20
N THR A 8 1.07 30.33 -25.73
CA THR A 8 0.86 29.33 -24.68
C THR A 8 1.39 27.99 -25.19
N ARG A 9 2.64 27.66 -24.88
CA ARG A 9 3.20 26.33 -25.15
C ARG A 9 2.35 25.31 -24.42
N ARG A 10 1.47 24.60 -25.16
CA ARG A 10 0.75 23.44 -24.64
C ARG A 10 1.83 22.43 -24.23
N PRO A 11 1.95 22.07 -22.95
CA PRO A 11 2.92 21.06 -22.55
C PRO A 11 2.55 19.78 -23.29
N LEU A 12 3.48 19.28 -24.11
CA LEU A 12 3.37 17.97 -24.73
C LEU A 12 2.95 16.99 -23.64
N LEU A 13 1.74 16.44 -23.77
CA LEU A 13 1.17 15.49 -22.81
C LEU A 13 2.04 14.23 -22.82
N ARG A 14 3.08 14.23 -21.97
CA ARG A 14 3.93 13.06 -21.79
C ARG A 14 3.04 11.98 -21.19
N ALA A 15 2.83 10.89 -21.93
CA ALA A 15 2.02 9.78 -21.49
C ALA A 15 2.44 9.37 -20.07
N PRO A 16 1.49 9.26 -19.12
CA PRO A 16 1.81 8.79 -17.79
C PRO A 16 2.42 7.39 -17.89
N ARG A 17 3.58 7.18 -17.25
CA ARG A 17 4.18 5.85 -17.19
C ARG A 17 3.21 4.90 -16.49
N PRO A 18 2.94 3.72 -17.05
CA PRO A 18 2.09 2.74 -16.39
C PRO A 18 2.75 2.31 -15.08
N THR A 19 1.97 2.31 -14.01
CA THR A 19 2.38 1.79 -12.70
C THR A 19 2.34 0.28 -12.70
N TRP A 20 3.15 -0.37 -11.86
CA TRP A 20 3.21 -1.83 -11.75
C TRP A 20 1.84 -2.42 -11.41
N VAL A 21 1.12 -1.79 -10.48
CA VAL A 21 -0.22 -2.22 -10.07
C VAL A 21 -1.26 -2.08 -11.19
N LEU A 22 -1.08 -1.12 -12.11
CA LEU A 22 -1.97 -0.99 -13.27
C LEU A 22 -1.74 -2.14 -14.26
N CYS A 23 -0.48 -2.50 -14.50
CA CYS A 23 -0.15 -3.66 -15.33
C CYS A 23 -0.71 -4.95 -14.72
N ALA A 24 -0.55 -5.13 -13.40
CA ALA A 24 -1.13 -6.27 -12.67
C ALA A 24 -2.65 -6.28 -12.75
N ALA A 25 -3.32 -5.14 -12.56
CA ALA A 25 -4.78 -5.05 -12.67
C ALA A 25 -5.25 -5.36 -14.10
N ALA A 26 -4.57 -4.86 -15.13
CA ALA A 26 -4.91 -5.15 -16.52
C ALA A 26 -4.71 -6.63 -16.86
N LEU A 27 -3.61 -7.24 -16.39
CA LEU A 27 -3.37 -8.67 -16.53
C LEU A 27 -4.47 -9.48 -15.85
N LEU A 28 -4.85 -9.11 -14.62
CA LEU A 28 -5.89 -9.78 -13.87
C LEU A 28 -7.26 -9.67 -14.56
N CYS A 29 -7.62 -8.47 -15.04
CA CYS A 29 -8.86 -8.28 -15.79
C CYS A 29 -8.89 -9.16 -17.06
N LEU A 30 -7.77 -9.22 -17.79
CA LEU A 30 -7.67 -10.07 -18.98
C LEU A 30 -7.80 -11.55 -18.63
N SER A 31 -7.13 -12.01 -17.57
CA SER A 31 -7.18 -13.41 -17.15
C SER A 31 -8.57 -13.82 -16.65
N ILE A 32 -9.27 -12.93 -15.92
CA ILE A 32 -10.66 -13.12 -15.50
C ILE A 32 -11.57 -13.19 -16.73
N ALA A 33 -11.40 -12.29 -17.70
CA ALA A 33 -12.21 -12.27 -18.92
C ALA A 33 -12.03 -13.57 -19.73
N LEU A 34 -10.79 -14.03 -19.88
CA LEU A 34 -10.48 -15.30 -20.55
C LEU A 34 -11.09 -16.49 -19.81
N SER A 35 -10.99 -16.51 -18.47
CA SER A 35 -11.59 -17.54 -17.64
C SER A 35 -13.13 -17.54 -17.75
N ALA A 36 -13.77 -16.39 -17.62
CA ALA A 36 -15.23 -16.25 -17.71
C ALA A 36 -15.77 -16.58 -19.10
N ALA A 37 -15.01 -16.30 -20.17
CA ALA A 37 -15.37 -16.68 -21.53
C ALA A 37 -15.18 -18.18 -21.80
N GLY A 38 -14.19 -18.80 -21.14
CA GLY A 38 -13.84 -20.21 -21.34
C GLY A 38 -14.49 -21.18 -20.36
N THR A 39 -15.26 -20.71 -19.37
CA THR A 39 -15.86 -21.59 -18.36
C THR A 39 -17.12 -22.30 -18.88
N PRO A 40 -17.27 -23.61 -18.64
CA PRO A 40 -18.50 -24.34 -18.97
C PRO A 40 -19.65 -24.03 -17.98
N ASP A 41 -19.35 -23.39 -16.84
CA ASP A 41 -20.35 -23.10 -15.82
C ASP A 41 -21.11 -21.80 -16.11
N HIS A 42 -22.24 -21.88 -16.81
CA HIS A 42 -23.10 -20.72 -17.08
C HIS A 42 -23.67 -20.03 -15.82
N GLY A 43 -23.51 -20.62 -14.63
CA GLY A 43 -23.97 -20.06 -13.36
C GLY A 43 -22.85 -19.45 -12.51
N TRP A 44 -21.64 -19.28 -13.05
CA TRP A 44 -20.44 -18.92 -12.28
C TRP A 44 -20.60 -17.65 -11.43
N TRP A 45 -21.41 -16.68 -11.87
CA TRP A 45 -21.62 -15.39 -11.20
C TRP A 45 -22.62 -15.41 -10.02
N ARG A 46 -23.28 -16.55 -9.77
CA ARG A 46 -24.41 -16.60 -8.82
C ARG A 46 -24.01 -16.74 -7.36
N LEU A 47 -22.84 -17.33 -7.08
CA LEU A 47 -22.41 -17.63 -5.71
C LEU A 47 -21.20 -16.79 -5.33
N TYR A 48 -20.01 -17.20 -5.77
CA TYR A 48 -18.72 -16.59 -5.41
C TYR A 48 -17.83 -16.48 -6.65
N PHE A 49 -17.07 -15.41 -6.73
CA PHE A 49 -16.17 -15.05 -7.83
C PHE A 49 -15.04 -16.08 -8.00
N SER A 50 -14.56 -16.63 -6.88
CA SER A 50 -13.54 -17.70 -6.85
C SER A 50 -13.99 -19.00 -7.51
N ARG A 51 -15.27 -19.13 -7.87
CA ARG A 51 -15.82 -20.30 -8.59
C ARG A 51 -15.15 -20.53 -9.94
N LEU A 52 -14.74 -19.44 -10.60
CA LEU A 52 -13.94 -19.49 -11.82
C LEU A 52 -12.63 -20.29 -11.66
N GLY A 53 -12.08 -20.33 -10.44
CA GLY A 53 -10.87 -21.07 -10.12
C GLY A 53 -11.08 -22.52 -9.68
N MET A 54 -12.32 -23.04 -9.62
CA MET A 54 -12.62 -24.34 -9.01
C MET A 54 -12.80 -25.50 -10.01
N THR A 55 -13.06 -25.20 -11.28
CA THR A 55 -13.52 -26.17 -12.30
C THR A 55 -12.45 -27.15 -12.77
N GLY A 56 -11.17 -26.93 -12.43
CA GLY A 56 -10.05 -27.82 -12.79
C GLY A 56 -9.74 -27.86 -14.29
N ASP A 57 -10.32 -26.95 -15.08
CA ASP A 57 -10.17 -26.81 -16.52
C ASP A 57 -9.23 -25.64 -16.88
N LEU A 58 -9.06 -25.39 -18.19
CA LEU A 58 -8.27 -24.26 -18.68
C LEU A 58 -8.76 -22.91 -18.12
N SER A 59 -10.07 -22.76 -17.90
CA SER A 59 -10.65 -21.55 -17.31
C SER A 59 -10.12 -21.32 -15.89
N SER A 60 -10.07 -22.37 -15.06
CA SER A 60 -9.48 -22.29 -13.72
C SER A 60 -7.99 -21.95 -13.75
N GLY A 61 -7.26 -22.45 -14.75
CA GLY A 61 -5.85 -22.13 -14.97
C GLY A 61 -5.64 -20.64 -15.25
N PHE A 62 -6.45 -20.03 -16.12
CA PHE A 62 -6.38 -18.60 -16.40
C PHE A 62 -6.70 -17.75 -15.16
N PHE A 63 -7.76 -18.08 -14.43
CA PHE A 63 -8.15 -17.33 -13.24
C PHE A 63 -7.07 -17.39 -12.13
N ASN A 64 -6.68 -18.60 -11.74
CA ASN A 64 -5.72 -18.82 -10.66
C ASN A 64 -4.32 -18.34 -11.05
N GLY A 65 -3.87 -18.62 -12.28
CA GLY A 65 -2.59 -18.14 -12.79
C GLY A 65 -2.54 -16.61 -12.86
N GLY A 66 -3.63 -15.97 -13.28
CA GLY A 66 -3.78 -14.52 -13.27
C GLY A 66 -3.63 -13.90 -11.88
N LEU A 67 -4.29 -14.48 -10.87
CA LEU A 67 -4.16 -14.07 -9.46
C LEU A 67 -2.73 -14.22 -8.95
N ILE A 68 -2.08 -15.36 -9.23
CA ILE A 68 -0.70 -15.64 -8.83
C ILE A 68 0.24 -14.58 -9.41
N VAL A 69 0.25 -14.41 -10.73
CA VAL A 69 1.19 -13.49 -11.40
C VAL A 69 0.90 -12.04 -11.04
N SER A 70 -0.37 -11.63 -11.03
CA SER A 70 -0.73 -10.24 -10.68
C SER A 70 -0.40 -9.92 -9.23
N GLY A 71 -0.65 -10.85 -8.31
CA GLY A 71 -0.26 -10.73 -6.90
C GLY A 71 1.25 -10.60 -6.72
N MET A 72 2.04 -11.39 -7.46
CA MET A 72 3.51 -11.30 -7.43
C MET A 72 4.01 -9.95 -7.94
N VAL A 73 3.42 -9.43 -9.02
CA VAL A 73 3.77 -8.10 -9.56
C VAL A 73 3.45 -6.99 -8.55
N ILE A 74 2.30 -7.06 -7.87
CA ILE A 74 1.94 -6.11 -6.80
C ILE A 74 2.88 -6.25 -5.61
N ALA A 75 3.23 -7.47 -5.21
CA ALA A 75 4.16 -7.69 -4.11
C ALA A 75 5.57 -7.15 -4.43
N ALA A 76 6.04 -7.35 -5.67
CA ALA A 76 7.33 -6.84 -6.13
C ALA A 76 7.37 -5.31 -6.18
N SER A 77 6.23 -4.64 -6.46
CA SER A 77 6.17 -3.19 -6.50
C SER A 77 6.40 -2.52 -5.15
N ALA A 78 6.28 -3.27 -4.04
CA ALA A 78 6.61 -2.80 -2.70
C ALA A 78 8.09 -2.38 -2.53
N VAL A 79 9.01 -2.98 -3.29
CA VAL A 79 10.46 -2.68 -3.19
C VAL A 79 10.77 -1.25 -3.66
N PRO A 80 10.50 -0.86 -4.93
CA PRO A 80 10.72 0.52 -5.36
C PRO A 80 9.85 1.51 -4.59
N LEU A 81 8.63 1.12 -4.21
CA LEU A 81 7.77 1.92 -3.36
C LEU A 81 8.44 2.26 -2.03
N ARG A 82 9.06 1.27 -1.36
CA ARG A 82 9.75 1.48 -0.09
C ARG A 82 10.87 2.50 -0.21
N ALA A 83 11.70 2.37 -1.24
CA ALA A 83 12.81 3.29 -1.48
C ALA A 83 12.33 4.74 -1.61
N VAL A 84 11.22 4.96 -2.34
CA VAL A 84 10.63 6.29 -2.49
C VAL A 84 10.04 6.82 -1.19
N LEU A 85 9.33 5.97 -0.44
CA LEU A 85 8.72 6.37 0.83
C LEU A 85 9.77 6.71 1.89
N THR A 86 10.90 5.99 1.94
CA THR A 86 12.00 6.26 2.87
C THR A 86 12.78 7.53 2.53
N ALA A 87 12.83 7.92 1.26
CA ALA A 87 13.46 9.16 0.83
C ALA A 87 12.59 10.41 1.12
N SER A 88 11.34 10.22 1.55
CA SER A 88 10.41 11.32 1.81
C SER A 88 10.64 11.94 3.18
N ALA A 89 11.04 13.22 3.21
CA ALA A 89 11.24 13.97 4.46
C ALA A 89 9.97 14.09 5.34
N THR A 90 8.78 13.97 4.74
CA THR A 90 7.50 14.05 5.47
C THR A 90 7.09 12.75 6.16
N LEU A 91 7.76 11.64 5.82
CA LEU A 91 7.44 10.30 6.32
C LEU A 91 8.58 9.81 7.20
N ALA A 92 8.38 9.83 8.51
CA ALA A 92 9.38 9.38 9.48
C ALA A 92 9.00 8.04 10.15
N GLY A 93 10.00 7.41 10.78
CA GLY A 93 9.81 6.23 11.60
C GLY A 93 9.37 4.99 10.83
N ARG A 94 8.37 4.26 11.35
CA ARG A 94 7.95 2.96 10.82
C ARG A 94 6.96 3.05 9.65
N ILE A 95 6.45 4.23 9.32
CA ILE A 95 5.37 4.40 8.32
C ILE A 95 5.78 3.90 6.92
N PRO A 96 6.97 4.26 6.36
CA PRO A 96 7.41 3.72 5.07
C PRO A 96 7.48 2.19 5.04
N ALA A 97 7.98 1.58 6.12
CA ALA A 97 8.08 0.14 6.23
C ALA A 97 6.70 -0.53 6.31
N LEU A 98 5.78 0.02 7.10
CA LEU A 98 4.42 -0.50 7.24
C LEU A 98 3.64 -0.42 5.92
N LEU A 99 3.69 0.71 5.21
CA LEU A 99 3.01 0.86 3.92
C LEU A 99 3.55 -0.12 2.89
N SER A 100 4.88 -0.26 2.81
CA SER A 100 5.51 -1.18 1.86
C SER A 100 5.22 -2.63 2.21
N LEU A 101 5.27 -3.00 3.49
CA LEU A 101 4.94 -4.33 3.95
C LEU A 101 3.46 -4.67 3.71
N ALA A 102 2.56 -3.70 3.88
CA ALA A 102 1.15 -3.90 3.59
C ALA A 102 0.89 -4.08 2.08
N VAL A 103 1.58 -3.34 1.19
CA VAL A 103 1.50 -3.60 -0.26
C VAL A 103 2.06 -4.99 -0.61
N ALA A 104 3.21 -5.36 -0.03
CA ALA A 104 3.81 -6.68 -0.23
C ALA A 104 2.88 -7.81 0.26
N GLY A 105 2.33 -7.66 1.46
CA GLY A 105 1.40 -8.60 2.06
C GLY A 105 0.11 -8.73 1.27
N LEU A 106 -0.42 -7.62 0.72
CA LEU A 106 -1.58 -7.62 -0.15
C LEU A 106 -1.34 -8.43 -1.42
N GLY A 107 -0.22 -8.18 -2.12
CA GLY A 107 0.15 -8.92 -3.32
C GLY A 107 0.41 -10.40 -3.04
N ALA A 108 1.15 -10.73 -1.99
CA ALA A 108 1.43 -12.11 -1.58
C ALA A 108 0.15 -12.87 -1.22
N SER A 109 -0.77 -12.20 -0.51
CA SER A 109 -2.07 -12.77 -0.17
C SER A 109 -2.92 -13.02 -1.42
N LEU A 110 -2.91 -12.09 -2.39
CA LEU A 110 -3.59 -12.28 -3.67
C LEU A 110 -3.04 -13.48 -4.45
N SER A 111 -1.72 -13.67 -4.46
CA SER A 111 -1.11 -14.86 -5.04
C SER A 111 -1.51 -16.14 -4.30
N GLY A 112 -1.63 -16.06 -2.97
CA GLY A 112 -2.13 -17.14 -2.13
C GLY A 112 -3.54 -17.60 -2.52
N ILE A 113 -4.45 -16.67 -2.83
CA ILE A 113 -5.82 -16.99 -3.28
C ILE A 113 -5.81 -17.85 -4.55
N GLY A 114 -4.92 -17.52 -5.51
CA GLY A 114 -4.76 -18.32 -6.73
C GLY A 114 -4.02 -19.64 -6.51
N LEU A 115 -3.09 -19.70 -5.56
CA LEU A 115 -2.33 -20.91 -5.23
C LEU A 115 -3.17 -21.95 -4.47
N PHE A 116 -4.14 -21.48 -3.68
CA PHE A 116 -5.06 -22.31 -2.91
C PHE A 116 -6.49 -22.08 -3.40
N PRO A 117 -6.91 -22.71 -4.51
CA PRO A 117 -8.29 -22.65 -4.95
C PRO A 117 -9.24 -23.17 -3.86
N LEU A 118 -10.43 -22.59 -3.80
CA LEU A 118 -11.43 -22.91 -2.77
C LEU A 118 -11.83 -24.40 -2.77
N SER A 119 -11.72 -25.11 -3.90
CA SER A 119 -11.99 -26.54 -4.01
C SER A 119 -10.90 -27.44 -3.41
N VAL A 120 -9.68 -26.93 -3.20
CA VAL A 120 -8.52 -27.72 -2.75
C VAL A 120 -8.27 -27.54 -1.25
N ASP A 121 -8.13 -26.29 -0.80
CA ASP A 121 -7.92 -25.97 0.62
C ASP A 121 -8.70 -24.69 0.98
N PRO A 122 -9.96 -24.83 1.43
CA PRO A 122 -10.79 -23.70 1.82
C PRO A 122 -10.17 -22.87 2.95
N LEU A 123 -9.46 -23.52 3.88
CA LEU A 123 -8.88 -22.86 5.04
C LEU A 123 -7.69 -21.97 4.63
N ALA A 124 -6.83 -22.47 3.74
CA ALA A 124 -5.74 -21.67 3.18
C ALA A 124 -6.27 -20.52 2.30
N HIS A 125 -7.32 -20.78 1.51
CA HIS A 125 -8.00 -19.76 0.71
C HIS A 125 -8.57 -18.62 1.57
N ASP A 126 -9.26 -18.95 2.65
CA ASP A 126 -9.85 -17.98 3.58
C ASP A 126 -8.77 -17.16 4.29
N ARG A 127 -7.66 -17.79 4.68
CA ARG A 127 -6.50 -17.09 5.27
C ARG A 127 -5.87 -16.12 4.28
N ALA A 128 -5.71 -16.52 3.03
CA ALA A 128 -5.19 -15.66 1.98
C ALA A 128 -6.13 -14.46 1.74
N THR A 129 -7.44 -14.71 1.67
CA THR A 129 -8.46 -13.65 1.53
C THR A 129 -8.44 -12.68 2.70
N ASN A 130 -8.37 -13.19 3.93
CA ASN A 130 -8.20 -12.35 5.13
C ASN A 130 -6.90 -11.54 5.11
N GLY A 131 -5.82 -12.08 4.54
CA GLY A 131 -4.56 -11.36 4.35
C GLY A 131 -4.68 -10.14 3.42
N VAL A 132 -5.45 -10.25 2.34
CA VAL A 132 -5.76 -9.11 1.44
C VAL A 132 -6.53 -8.04 2.21
N VAL A 133 -7.59 -8.43 2.93
CA VAL A 133 -8.44 -7.51 3.71
C VAL A 133 -7.62 -6.79 4.79
N LEU A 134 -6.83 -7.54 5.57
CA LEU A 134 -6.00 -6.98 6.63
C LEU A 134 -4.96 -6.00 6.09
N SER A 135 -4.27 -6.38 5.00
CA SER A 135 -3.26 -5.54 4.36
C SER A 135 -3.89 -4.23 3.85
N PHE A 136 -5.07 -4.32 3.24
CA PHE A 136 -5.78 -3.14 2.77
C PHE A 136 -6.28 -2.26 3.92
N ALA A 137 -6.78 -2.84 5.00
CA ALA A 137 -7.18 -2.11 6.20
C ALA A 137 -6.00 -1.32 6.79
N ILE A 138 -4.82 -1.94 6.88
CA ILE A 138 -3.58 -1.26 7.32
C ILE A 138 -3.26 -0.08 6.39
N LEU A 139 -3.34 -0.26 5.06
CA LEU A 139 -3.11 0.82 4.10
C LEU A 139 -4.06 2.00 4.31
N LEU A 140 -5.36 1.73 4.49
CA LEU A 140 -6.36 2.77 4.73
C LEU A 140 -6.13 3.51 6.05
N ILE A 141 -5.85 2.78 7.14
CA ILE A 141 -5.60 3.37 8.46
C ILE A 141 -4.33 4.23 8.44
N VAL A 142 -3.22 3.69 7.93
CA VAL A 142 -1.96 4.43 7.86
C VAL A 142 -2.10 5.65 6.94
N HIS A 143 -2.81 5.53 5.82
CA HIS A 143 -3.11 6.67 4.97
C HIS A 143 -3.93 7.74 5.71
N ARG A 144 -4.98 7.33 6.45
CA ARG A 144 -5.85 8.25 7.21
C ARG A 144 -5.08 9.04 8.27
N VAL A 145 -4.18 8.38 8.98
CA VAL A 145 -3.44 8.96 10.12
C VAL A 145 -2.21 9.74 9.65
N GLY A 146 -1.44 9.20 8.68
CA GLY A 146 -0.13 9.74 8.32
C GLY A 146 -0.07 10.48 6.98
N LEU A 147 -1.04 10.28 6.07
CA LEU A 147 -0.93 10.75 4.68
C LEU A 147 -2.16 11.52 4.16
N TRP A 148 -3.05 11.97 5.04
CA TRP A 148 -4.32 12.59 4.63
C TRP A 148 -4.17 13.82 3.73
N GLN A 149 -3.04 14.52 3.81
CA GLN A 149 -2.75 15.73 3.03
C GLN A 149 -2.00 15.46 1.72
N VAL A 150 -1.66 14.21 1.42
CA VAL A 150 -0.78 13.86 0.28
C VAL A 150 -1.42 14.05 -1.08
N SER A 151 -2.64 13.56 -1.26
CA SER A 151 -3.30 13.56 -2.57
C SER A 151 -4.81 13.63 -2.40
N ARG A 152 -5.42 14.63 -3.05
CA ARG A 152 -6.89 14.76 -3.10
C ARG A 152 -7.54 13.51 -3.69
N MET A 153 -6.94 12.94 -4.74
CA MET A 153 -7.47 11.74 -5.41
C MET A 153 -7.42 10.52 -4.49
N LEU A 154 -6.31 10.32 -3.78
CA LEU A 154 -6.18 9.18 -2.85
C LEU A 154 -7.11 9.32 -1.63
N ARG A 155 -7.34 10.56 -1.18
CA ARG A 155 -8.34 10.85 -0.14
C ARG A 155 -9.76 10.54 -0.60
N ILE A 156 -10.14 10.97 -1.81
CA ILE A 156 -11.44 10.62 -2.40
C ILE A 156 -11.56 9.09 -2.54
N ALA A 157 -10.54 8.43 -3.06
CA ALA A 157 -10.53 6.97 -3.18
C ALA A 157 -10.69 6.26 -1.83
N THR A 158 -10.06 6.76 -0.76
CA THR A 158 -10.24 6.25 0.61
C THR A 158 -11.68 6.45 1.10
N LEU A 159 -12.24 7.63 0.88
CA LEU A 159 -13.62 7.98 1.25
C LEU A 159 -14.66 7.23 0.43
N ILE A 160 -14.32 6.65 -0.72
CA ILE A 160 -15.20 5.81 -1.52
C ILE A 160 -15.00 4.33 -1.16
N ALA A 161 -13.76 3.85 -1.16
CA ALA A 161 -13.44 2.43 -0.99
C ALA A 161 -13.86 1.91 0.39
N ALA A 162 -13.56 2.64 1.46
CA ALA A 162 -13.91 2.20 2.81
C ALA A 162 -15.43 2.02 3.00
N PRO A 163 -16.30 3.02 2.72
CA PRO A 163 -17.74 2.81 2.83
C PRO A 163 -18.27 1.85 1.77
N ALA A 164 -17.72 1.80 0.55
CA ALA A 164 -18.16 0.81 -0.45
C ALA A 164 -17.99 -0.63 0.04
N ILE A 165 -16.86 -0.94 0.71
CA ILE A 165 -16.62 -2.26 1.31
C ILE A 165 -17.56 -2.49 2.50
N LEU A 166 -17.76 -1.51 3.38
CA LEU A 166 -18.64 -1.65 4.56
C LEU A 166 -20.11 -1.83 4.16
N VAL A 167 -20.61 -0.99 3.25
CA VAL A 167 -21.96 -1.08 2.70
C VAL A 167 -22.12 -2.38 1.92
N GLY A 168 -21.15 -2.73 1.08
CA GLY A 168 -21.14 -4.01 0.36
C GLY A 168 -21.24 -5.21 1.29
N MET A 169 -20.49 -5.22 2.40
CA MET A 169 -20.57 -6.27 3.41
C MET A 169 -21.96 -6.31 4.08
N GLY A 170 -22.54 -5.14 4.41
CA GLY A 170 -23.90 -5.06 4.94
C GLY A 170 -24.95 -5.61 3.97
N LEU A 171 -24.85 -5.26 2.69
CA LEU A 171 -25.73 -5.77 1.62
C LEU A 171 -25.59 -7.28 1.41
N LEU A 172 -24.36 -7.79 1.53
CA LEU A 172 -24.07 -9.22 1.44
C LEU A 172 -24.71 -9.98 2.62
N ILE A 173 -24.55 -9.49 3.85
CA ILE A 173 -25.18 -10.08 5.04
C ILE A 173 -26.71 -10.05 4.95
N ALA A 174 -27.27 -8.97 4.39
CA ALA A 174 -28.72 -8.85 4.14
C ALA A 174 -29.23 -9.75 3.01
N GLY A 175 -28.35 -10.41 2.25
CA GLY A 175 -28.70 -11.27 1.11
C GLY A 175 -29.16 -10.51 -0.14
N TRP A 176 -28.89 -9.20 -0.24
CA TRP A 176 -29.30 -8.36 -1.37
C TRP A 176 -28.36 -8.46 -2.57
N ILE A 177 -27.09 -8.81 -2.32
CA ILE A 177 -26.08 -9.02 -3.36
C ILE A 177 -25.42 -10.39 -3.18
N THR A 178 -24.92 -10.97 -4.27
CA THR A 178 -24.13 -12.21 -4.21
C THR A 178 -22.72 -11.92 -3.70
N LEU A 179 -22.05 -12.96 -3.18
CA LEU A 179 -20.65 -12.84 -2.76
C LEU A 179 -19.77 -12.46 -3.96
N THR A 180 -20.07 -12.96 -5.16
CA THR A 180 -19.41 -12.53 -6.41
C THR A 180 -19.44 -11.02 -6.61
N VAL A 181 -20.61 -10.37 -6.46
CA VAL A 181 -20.74 -8.91 -6.65
C VAL A 181 -19.92 -8.17 -5.61
N PHE A 182 -19.98 -8.61 -4.36
CA PHE A 182 -19.17 -8.04 -3.28
C PHE A 182 -17.68 -8.17 -3.58
N GLU A 183 -17.21 -9.34 -4.00
CA GLU A 183 -15.80 -9.60 -4.32
C GLU A 183 -15.32 -8.74 -5.48
N ILE A 184 -16.09 -8.59 -6.56
CA ILE A 184 -15.73 -7.72 -7.70
C ILE A 184 -15.57 -6.26 -7.24
N VAL A 185 -16.51 -5.76 -6.44
CA VAL A 185 -16.44 -4.38 -5.91
C VAL A 185 -15.24 -4.23 -4.98
N ALA A 186 -15.02 -5.18 -4.08
CA ALA A 186 -13.92 -5.13 -3.13
C ALA A 186 -12.55 -5.20 -3.83
N PHE A 187 -12.34 -6.18 -4.71
CA PHE A 187 -11.09 -6.31 -5.48
C PHE A 187 -10.84 -5.10 -6.36
N GLY A 188 -11.87 -4.61 -7.07
CA GLY A 188 -11.77 -3.42 -7.90
C GLY A 188 -11.39 -2.18 -7.09
N ALA A 189 -12.03 -1.96 -5.94
CA ALA A 189 -11.73 -0.85 -5.05
C ALA A 189 -10.30 -0.92 -4.50
N ILE A 190 -9.85 -2.11 -4.09
CA ILE A 190 -8.49 -2.35 -3.59
C ILE A 190 -7.45 -2.03 -4.67
N LEU A 191 -7.58 -2.61 -5.86
CA LEU A 191 -6.62 -2.40 -6.96
C LEU A 191 -6.59 -0.94 -7.41
N ALA A 192 -7.75 -0.30 -7.54
CA ALA A 192 -7.85 1.11 -7.88
C ALA A 192 -7.16 1.99 -6.82
N TRP A 193 -7.37 1.70 -5.53
CA TRP A 193 -6.75 2.46 -4.45
C TRP A 193 -5.22 2.30 -4.44
N VAL A 194 -4.71 1.07 -4.56
CA VAL A 194 -3.26 0.80 -4.56
C VAL A 194 -2.60 1.44 -5.80
N HIS A 195 -3.27 1.39 -6.96
CA HIS A 195 -2.82 2.11 -8.16
C HIS A 195 -2.69 3.62 -7.92
N LEU A 196 -3.72 4.24 -7.35
CA LEU A 196 -3.71 5.67 -7.03
C LEU A 196 -2.66 6.02 -5.99
N PHE A 197 -2.39 5.12 -5.05
CA PHE A 197 -1.33 5.26 -4.07
C PHE A 197 0.06 5.29 -4.73
N GLU A 198 0.37 4.32 -5.61
CA GLU A 198 1.64 4.34 -6.37
C GLU A 198 1.78 5.63 -7.19
N ARG A 199 0.71 6.09 -7.83
CA ARG A 199 0.72 7.36 -8.59
C ARG A 199 0.96 8.57 -7.70
N ALA A 200 0.33 8.63 -6.52
CA ALA A 200 0.51 9.74 -5.57
C ALA A 200 1.94 9.78 -4.99
N VAL A 201 2.58 8.62 -4.85
CA VAL A 201 3.97 8.51 -4.41
C VAL A 201 4.93 8.87 -5.56
N GLY A 202 4.74 8.32 -6.76
CA GLY A 202 5.58 8.59 -7.92
C GLY A 202 5.46 10.01 -8.48
N GLY A 203 4.34 10.70 -8.27
CA GLY A 203 4.20 12.12 -8.61
C GLY A 203 5.08 13.03 -7.77
N ARG A 204 5.33 12.69 -6.50
CA ARG A 204 6.13 13.51 -5.56
C ARG A 204 7.61 13.52 -5.89
N THR A 205 8.18 12.36 -6.24
CA THR A 205 9.60 12.29 -6.63
C THR A 205 9.92 13.17 -7.83
N ARG A 206 8.98 13.29 -8.77
CA ARG A 206 9.14 14.16 -9.95
C ARG A 206 9.03 15.64 -9.61
N GLY A 207 8.15 16.00 -8.67
CA GLY A 207 8.00 17.38 -8.19
C GLY A 207 9.29 17.90 -7.55
N THR A 208 9.92 17.09 -6.68
CA THR A 208 11.18 17.45 -6.01
C THR A 208 12.33 17.65 -7.01
N ARG A 209 12.54 16.68 -7.93
CA ARG A 209 13.63 16.74 -8.92
C ARG A 209 13.54 17.93 -9.85
N ASN A 210 12.33 18.30 -10.27
CA ASN A 210 12.13 19.48 -11.13
C ASN A 210 12.46 20.79 -10.40
N ASN A 211 12.28 20.85 -9.08
CA ASN A 211 12.53 22.06 -8.30
C ASN A 211 14.03 22.25 -8.00
N GLU A 212 14.79 21.16 -7.86
CA GLU A 212 16.25 21.20 -7.72
C GLU A 212 16.93 21.65 -9.02
N GLY A 213 16.52 21.11 -10.18
CA GLY A 213 17.09 21.51 -11.48
C GLY A 213 16.82 22.97 -11.88
N VAL A 214 15.73 23.58 -11.39
CA VAL A 214 15.46 25.02 -11.58
C VAL A 214 16.39 25.87 -10.71
N ARG A 215 16.73 25.41 -9.50
CA ARG A 215 17.66 26.14 -8.60
C ARG A 215 19.10 26.10 -9.08
N GLU A 216 19.52 25.02 -9.72
CA GLU A 216 20.87 24.87 -10.27
C GLU A 216 21.07 25.68 -11.56
N GLY A 217 20.03 25.87 -12.38
CA GLY A 217 20.09 26.65 -13.63
C GLY A 217 19.95 28.18 -13.48
N THR A 218 19.75 28.71 -12.27
CA THR A 218 19.61 30.17 -12.03
C THR A 218 20.86 30.77 -11.36
N GLY A 219 21.95 30.00 -11.23
CA GLY A 219 23.18 30.40 -10.53
C GLY A 219 24.33 30.92 -11.40
N GLU A 220 24.24 30.83 -12.73
CA GLU A 220 25.31 31.28 -13.64
C GLU A 220 24.74 32.22 -14.70
N GLN A 221 24.54 33.48 -14.32
CA GLN A 221 24.74 34.60 -15.24
C GLN A 221 24.99 35.88 -14.46
N GLU A 222 26.08 36.56 -14.86
CA GLU A 222 26.48 37.93 -14.55
C GLU A 222 27.63 38.09 -13.54
N THR A 223 28.86 38.02 -14.08
CA THR A 223 29.87 39.10 -13.93
C THR A 223 31.03 38.83 -14.91
N GLU A 224 30.92 39.38 -16.12
CA GLU A 224 32.10 39.67 -16.96
C GLU A 224 32.53 41.13 -16.73
N GLY A 225 33.78 41.31 -16.29
CA GLY A 225 34.64 42.39 -16.77
C GLY A 225 34.80 43.66 -15.93
N GLU A 226 35.87 43.74 -15.12
CA GLU A 226 36.83 44.85 -15.22
C GLU A 226 38.20 44.53 -14.55
N PRO A 227 39.33 45.10 -15.02
CA PRO A 227 40.68 44.68 -14.65
C PRO A 227 41.37 45.52 -13.55
N CYS A 228 42.10 44.80 -12.70
CA CYS A 228 43.36 45.15 -12.01
C CYS A 228 43.72 46.64 -11.75
N SER A 229 43.64 47.07 -10.48
CA SER A 229 44.53 48.10 -9.92
C SER A 229 44.85 47.85 -8.43
N LYS A 230 46.03 48.34 -8.02
CA LYS A 230 46.92 47.91 -6.94
C LYS A 230 46.45 48.19 -5.49
N PRO A 231 47.09 47.58 -4.46
CA PRO A 231 46.60 47.59 -3.09
C PRO A 231 47.00 48.88 -2.36
N THR A 232 46.04 49.48 -1.64
CA THR A 232 46.35 50.51 -0.65
C THR A 232 46.09 49.93 0.74
N PHE A 233 47.20 49.82 1.46
CA PHE A 233 47.35 49.54 2.87
C PHE A 233 46.54 50.52 3.74
N SER A 234 45.71 50.00 4.64
CA SER A 234 45.14 50.77 5.75
C SER A 234 45.02 49.87 6.98
N MET A 235 45.98 50.03 7.90
CA MET A 235 45.90 49.63 9.30
C MET A 235 44.71 50.32 9.98
N SER A 236 43.85 49.57 10.70
CA SER A 236 43.40 49.98 12.04
C SER A 236 42.63 48.88 12.79
N ARG A 237 43.26 48.43 13.89
CA ARG A 237 42.70 48.09 15.20
C ARG A 237 41.76 46.89 15.39
N SER A 238 42.39 45.84 15.93
CA SER A 238 42.02 45.08 17.13
C SER A 238 40.64 45.34 17.75
N ALA A 239 39.83 44.29 17.80
CA ALA A 239 39.06 43.95 19.00
C ALA A 239 38.89 42.42 19.09
N HIS A 240 39.60 41.85 20.07
CA HIS A 240 39.50 40.47 20.53
C HIS A 240 38.03 40.03 20.72
N ARG A 241 37.57 39.04 19.96
CA ARG A 241 36.40 38.23 20.33
C ARG A 241 36.88 36.85 20.76
N ARG A 242 36.69 36.57 22.05
CA ARG A 242 37.15 35.38 22.75
C ARG A 242 36.48 34.13 22.18
N VAL A 243 37.33 33.14 21.89
CA VAL A 243 36.99 31.73 21.76
C VAL A 243 36.61 31.24 23.15
N THR A 244 35.38 30.76 23.32
CA THR A 244 34.98 29.96 24.49
C THR A 244 34.09 28.81 24.03
N CYS A 245 34.71 27.67 23.77
CA CYS A 245 34.25 26.39 24.29
C CYS A 245 35.39 25.93 25.20
N PRO A 246 35.12 25.43 26.42
CA PRO A 246 34.81 24.00 26.48
C PRO A 246 33.95 23.54 27.68
N LEU A 247 33.50 22.29 27.54
CA LEU A 247 33.36 21.22 28.54
C LEU A 247 31.95 20.71 28.96
N PRO A 248 31.87 19.38 29.19
CA PRO A 248 30.64 18.63 29.41
C PRO A 248 30.30 18.54 30.90
N VAL A 249 29.00 18.41 31.21
CA VAL A 249 28.54 18.08 32.56
C VAL A 249 28.20 16.59 32.63
N ARG A 250 28.87 15.90 33.56
CA ARG A 250 28.68 14.51 33.94
C ARG A 250 28.10 14.48 35.37
N SER A 251 27.10 13.62 35.57
CA SER A 251 26.84 12.81 36.79
C SER A 251 26.42 13.47 38.11
N THR A 252 25.21 13.12 38.56
CA THR A 252 24.90 12.56 39.91
C THR A 252 23.74 11.54 39.70
N SER A 253 23.93 10.23 39.91
CA SER A 253 23.97 9.43 41.15
C SER A 253 22.60 9.07 41.75
N SER A 254 22.26 7.78 41.57
CA SER A 254 21.69 6.79 42.52
C SER A 254 20.55 7.12 43.50
N CYS A 255 19.43 6.41 43.33
CA CYS A 255 18.64 5.70 44.35
C CYS A 255 17.47 4.97 43.63
N ALA A 256 17.05 3.74 43.90
CA ALA A 256 17.44 2.73 44.86
C ALA A 256 16.91 1.37 44.37
N LEU A 257 17.68 0.33 44.67
CA LEU A 257 17.29 -1.08 44.68
C LEU A 257 16.05 -1.29 45.58
N ARG A 258 15.04 -2.02 45.10
CA ARG A 258 14.24 -2.88 45.99
C ARG A 258 13.82 -4.16 45.28
N MET A 259 14.58 -5.21 45.59
CA MET A 259 14.15 -6.60 45.49
C MET A 259 13.06 -6.91 46.54
N ILE A 260 12.41 -8.06 46.31
CA ILE A 260 11.68 -8.95 47.25
C ILE A 260 10.17 -9.00 46.95
N GLY A 261 9.68 -10.17 46.51
CA GLY A 261 8.30 -10.58 46.74
C GLY A 261 7.59 -11.49 45.72
N THR A 262 8.12 -12.66 45.37
CA THR A 262 7.30 -13.86 45.10
C THR A 262 7.15 -14.61 46.43
N PRO A 263 5.98 -15.16 46.83
CA PRO A 263 5.42 -16.36 46.18
C PRO A 263 3.88 -16.47 46.20
N GLY A 264 3.32 -17.37 45.37
CA GLY A 264 1.89 -17.67 45.44
C GLY A 264 1.39 -18.67 44.40
N MET A 265 1.80 -19.93 44.53
CA MET A 265 1.16 -21.08 43.91
C MET A 265 -0.35 -21.10 44.22
N THR A 266 -1.18 -21.28 43.20
CA THR A 266 -2.48 -21.95 43.35
C THR A 266 -2.86 -22.69 42.07
N ARG A 267 -2.55 -23.99 42.11
CA ARG A 267 -3.30 -25.15 41.61
C ARG A 267 -4.39 -24.93 40.54
N ALA A 268 -4.22 -25.67 39.45
CA ALA A 268 -5.26 -26.10 38.51
C ALA A 268 -6.44 -26.80 39.22
N PRO A 269 -7.60 -26.86 38.54
CA PRO A 269 -8.04 -28.16 38.04
C PRO A 269 -8.62 -28.13 36.62
N SER A 270 -8.27 -29.13 35.83
CA SER A 270 -9.12 -29.73 34.79
C SER A 270 -9.68 -31.03 35.39
N PRO A 271 -10.94 -31.44 35.09
CA PRO A 271 -11.19 -32.21 33.86
C PRO A 271 -12.62 -32.13 33.26
N THR A 272 -12.73 -32.63 32.02
CA THR A 272 -13.87 -33.37 31.41
C THR A 272 -15.26 -32.72 31.33
N THR A 273 -15.68 -32.38 30.09
CA THR A 273 -17.01 -32.77 29.60
C THR A 273 -16.95 -33.04 28.10
N SER A 274 -17.10 -34.31 27.74
CA SER A 274 -17.39 -34.81 26.41
C SER A 274 -18.77 -34.34 25.97
N ARG A 275 -18.84 -33.47 24.95
CA ARG A 275 -20.10 -33.19 24.25
C ARG A 275 -20.34 -34.29 23.22
N ARG A 276 -21.25 -35.17 23.62
CA ARG A 276 -21.89 -36.24 22.85
C ARG A 276 -22.70 -35.59 21.71
N TRP A 277 -22.29 -35.82 20.46
CA TRP A 277 -23.09 -35.52 19.28
C TRP A 277 -24.17 -36.59 19.11
N PRO A 278 -25.46 -36.24 18.89
CA PRO A 278 -26.45 -37.23 18.53
C PRO A 278 -26.35 -37.57 17.04
N GLU A 279 -26.01 -38.83 16.76
CA GLU A 279 -26.35 -39.50 15.51
C GLU A 279 -27.86 -39.40 15.26
N ARG A 280 -28.25 -38.83 14.12
CA ARG A 280 -29.56 -39.07 13.55
C ARG A 280 -29.39 -39.57 12.13
N ILE A 281 -29.34 -40.89 12.03
CA ILE A 281 -29.74 -41.66 10.86
C ILE A 281 -31.19 -41.32 10.54
N ARG A 282 -31.48 -40.92 9.29
CA ARG A 282 -32.74 -41.32 8.65
C ARG A 282 -32.52 -41.45 7.15
N SER A 283 -32.43 -42.70 6.73
CA SER A 283 -32.72 -43.20 5.40
C SER A 283 -34.15 -42.80 4.99
N GLY A 284 -34.30 -42.42 3.72
CA GLY A 284 -35.59 -42.09 3.11
C GLY A 284 -35.48 -42.27 1.62
N SER A 285 -35.51 -43.53 1.20
CA SER A 285 -35.82 -43.99 -0.15
C SER A 285 -37.29 -43.70 -0.47
N VAL A 286 -37.55 -42.84 -1.47
CA VAL A 286 -38.51 -43.04 -2.58
C VAL A 286 -37.96 -42.27 -3.77
#